data_AF-A0A4R2J2M6-F1
#
_entry.id   AF-A0A4R2J2M6-F1
#
_cell.length_a   1.000
_cell.length_b   1.000
_cell.length_c   1.000
_cell.angle_alpha   90.00
_cell.angle_beta   90.00
_cell.angle_gamma   90.00
#
_symmetry.space_group_name_H-M   'P 1'
#
loop_
_entity.id
_entity.type
_entity.pdbx_description
1 polymer ?
#
loop_
_entity_poly.entity_id
_entity_poly.type
_entity_poly.pdbx_seq_one_letter_code
_entity_poly.pdbx_strand_id
1 'polypeptide(L)'
;MTAAARQAEAKRRQSPLWRRSPDQWKVLDYAKAHSNGAQITLAIEGGSQAAVSYIAATDDTVVGMGGFGGGDPAPSLDQLSTWVREGKLRFVLEGAGRGSRGGIGGRGTEANGSVGSAPRRQP
;
A
#
# COMPACT_ATOMS: atom_id res chain seq x y z
N MET A 1 4.80 -20.63 22.36
CA MET A 1 4.74 -19.26 21.78
C MET A 1 5.29 -18.26 22.82
N THR A 2 6.57 -18.37 23.17
CA THR A 2 7.74 -17.60 22.70
C THR A 2 7.97 -16.29 23.46
N ALA A 3 8.71 -16.37 24.57
CA ALA A 3 9.24 -15.22 25.32
C ALA A 3 10.13 -14.28 24.47
N ALA A 4 10.66 -14.78 23.35
CA ALA A 4 11.46 -14.00 22.41
C ALA A 4 10.65 -12.90 21.68
N ALA A 5 9.33 -13.09 21.47
CA ALA A 5 8.49 -12.10 20.80
C ALA A 5 8.29 -10.83 21.66
N ARG A 6 8.14 -11.00 22.99
CA ARG A 6 7.99 -9.88 23.93
C ARG A 6 9.29 -9.08 24.09
N GLN A 7 10.44 -9.75 24.04
CA GLN A 7 11.74 -9.07 24.17
C GLN A 7 12.10 -8.25 22.92
N ALA A 8 11.68 -8.69 21.72
CA ALA A 8 11.83 -7.91 20.50
C ALA A 8 11.01 -6.61 20.53
N GLU A 9 9.84 -6.63 21.18
CA GLU A 9 8.96 -5.47 21.33
C GLU A 9 9.50 -4.46 22.36
N ALA A 10 10.04 -4.94 23.48
CA ALA A 10 10.66 -4.08 24.49
C ALA A 10 11.90 -3.34 23.95
N LYS A 11 12.72 -4.01 23.12
CA LYS A 11 13.92 -3.43 22.53
C LYS A 11 13.63 -2.38 21.45
N ARG A 12 12.46 -2.46 20.80
CA ARG A 12 11.99 -1.48 19.80
C ARG A 12 11.55 -0.15 20.43
N ARG A 13 11.07 -0.19 21.67
CA ARG A 13 10.62 1.00 22.43
C ARG A 13 11.77 1.89 22.93
N GLN A 14 13.01 1.39 22.95
CA GLN A 14 14.16 2.05 23.59
C GLN A 14 15.19 2.63 22.59
N SER A 15 14.93 2.60 21.28
CA SER A 15 15.92 3.06 20.28
C SER A 15 15.70 4.53 19.87
N PRO A 16 16.73 5.40 19.91
CA PRO A 16 16.61 6.82 19.56
C PRO A 16 16.29 7.05 18.07
N LEU A 17 15.08 7.58 17.88
CA LEU A 17 14.53 8.47 16.84
C LEU A 17 15.48 9.01 15.75
N TRP A 18 15.80 8.21 14.73
CA TRP A 18 15.74 8.76 13.37
C TRP A 18 14.30 8.57 12.86
N ARG A 19 13.72 9.67 12.36
CA ARG A 19 12.30 9.91 12.08
C ARG A 19 11.54 8.66 11.56
N ARG A 20 10.86 7.98 12.48
CA ARG A 20 9.82 6.97 12.19
C ARG A 20 8.48 7.53 12.65
N SER A 21 7.43 7.39 11.86
CA SER A 21 6.08 7.72 12.36
C SER A 21 5.57 6.56 13.22
N PRO A 22 5.20 6.78 14.49
CA PRO A 22 4.57 5.77 15.35
C PRO A 22 3.34 5.11 14.73
N ASP A 23 2.68 5.79 13.79
CA ASP A 23 1.42 5.34 13.22
C ASP A 23 1.61 4.28 12.12
N GLN A 24 2.72 4.32 11.38
CA GLN A 24 3.02 3.32 10.34
C GLN A 24 3.19 1.92 10.95
N TRP A 25 3.88 1.83 12.08
CA TRP A 25 4.05 0.56 12.81
C TRP A 25 2.72 0.04 13.36
N LYS A 26 1.85 0.92 13.88
CA LYS A 26 0.52 0.49 14.34
C LYS A 26 -0.29 -0.10 13.20
N VAL A 27 -0.25 0.50 12.01
CA VAL A 27 -0.96 -0.02 10.83
C VAL A 27 -0.42 -1.39 10.44
N LEU A 28 0.91 -1.53 10.37
CA LEU A 28 1.54 -2.80 9.99
C LEU A 28 1.30 -3.89 11.03
N ASP A 29 1.47 -3.58 12.32
CA ASP A 29 1.23 -4.52 13.43
C ASP A 29 -0.24 -4.95 13.46
N TYR A 30 -1.17 -4.01 13.23
CA TYR A 30 -2.59 -4.33 13.14
C TYR A 30 -2.86 -5.27 11.96
N ALA A 31 -2.33 -4.96 10.78
CA ALA A 31 -2.50 -5.80 9.58
C ALA A 31 -1.94 -7.21 9.80
N LYS A 32 -0.75 -7.32 10.40
CA LYS A 32 -0.10 -8.59 10.73
C LYS A 32 -0.90 -9.41 11.75
N ALA A 33 -1.37 -8.79 12.83
CA ALA A 33 -2.13 -9.47 13.87
C ALA A 33 -3.49 -9.99 13.38
N HIS A 34 -4.07 -9.36 12.35
CA HIS A 34 -5.42 -9.66 11.87
C HIS A 34 -5.45 -10.20 10.44
N SER A 35 -4.31 -10.55 9.85
CA SER A 35 -4.21 -11.04 8.47
C SER A 35 -4.81 -12.44 8.29
N ASN A 36 -5.06 -13.17 9.38
CA ASN A 36 -5.55 -14.56 9.38
C ASN A 36 -4.67 -15.50 8.53
N GLY A 37 -3.35 -15.26 8.49
CA GLY A 37 -2.41 -16.07 7.72
C GLY A 37 -2.33 -15.69 6.23
N ALA A 38 -2.91 -14.56 5.83
CA ALA A 38 -2.80 -14.06 4.46
C ALA A 38 -1.33 -13.91 4.03
N GLN A 39 -1.03 -14.37 2.81
CA GLN A 39 0.31 -14.26 2.24
C GLN A 39 0.74 -12.79 2.08
N ILE A 40 -0.19 -11.92 1.67
CA ILE A 40 0.05 -10.48 1.58
C ILE A 40 -0.46 -9.85 2.87
N THR A 41 0.47 -9.35 3.68
CA THR A 41 0.14 -8.72 4.97
C THR A 41 -0.55 -7.38 4.75
N LEU A 42 -0.06 -6.59 3.80
CA LEU A 42 -0.60 -5.27 3.48
C LEU A 42 -0.38 -4.93 2.02
N ALA A 43 -1.44 -4.56 1.30
CA ALA A 43 -1.34 -3.90 0.01
C ALA A 43 -1.47 -2.38 0.19
N ILE A 44 -0.75 -1.60 -0.60
CA ILE A 44 -0.69 -0.14 -0.45
C ILE A 44 -0.92 0.51 -1.81
N GLU A 45 -1.85 1.46 -1.88
CA GLU A 45 -2.11 2.27 -3.09
C GLU A 45 -1.01 3.35 -3.27
N GLY A 46 -0.72 3.72 -4.51
CA GLY A 46 0.30 4.73 -4.83
C GLY A 46 1.72 4.17 -5.08
N GLY A 47 1.83 2.87 -5.34
CA GLY A 47 3.06 2.24 -5.83
C GLY A 47 4.13 1.96 -4.76
N SER A 48 5.34 1.64 -5.24
CA SER A 48 6.47 1.30 -4.38
C SER A 48 6.96 2.49 -3.55
N GLN A 49 6.79 3.72 -4.02
CA GLN A 49 7.08 4.93 -3.23
C GLN A 49 6.20 5.01 -1.97
N ALA A 50 4.93 4.65 -2.07
CA ALA A 50 4.05 4.57 -0.90
C ALA A 50 4.42 3.41 0.03
N ALA A 51 4.84 2.27 -0.55
CA ALA A 51 5.14 1.05 0.19
C ALA A 51 6.53 1.00 0.84
N VAL A 52 7.51 1.78 0.36
CA VAL A 52 8.92 1.69 0.79
C VAL A 52 9.10 1.82 2.30
N SER A 53 8.32 2.71 2.93
CA SER A 53 8.36 2.96 4.37
C SER A 53 7.90 1.76 5.21
N TYR A 54 7.08 0.89 4.62
CA TYR A 54 6.63 -0.36 5.24
C TYR A 54 7.54 -1.52 4.89
N ILE A 55 7.96 -1.66 3.63
CA ILE A 55 8.82 -2.76 3.15
C ILE A 55 10.19 -2.74 3.84
N ALA A 56 10.86 -1.59 3.94
CA ALA A 56 12.20 -1.51 4.52
C ALA A 56 12.23 -1.81 6.04
N ALA A 57 11.07 -1.90 6.67
CA ALA A 57 10.92 -2.05 8.11
C ALA A 57 10.60 -3.49 8.54
N THR A 58 10.26 -4.39 7.61
CA THR A 58 9.69 -5.70 7.95
C THR A 58 10.13 -6.81 7.01
N ASP A 59 10.06 -8.05 7.49
CA ASP A 59 10.14 -9.27 6.69
C ASP A 59 8.75 -9.69 6.15
N ASP A 60 7.69 -8.96 6.50
CA ASP A 60 6.33 -9.21 6.03
C ASP A 60 6.17 -8.83 4.54
N THR A 61 5.31 -9.57 3.83
CA THR A 61 5.01 -9.27 2.41
C THR A 61 4.09 -8.06 2.31
N VAL A 62 4.66 -6.93 1.90
CA VAL A 62 3.94 -5.68 1.60
C VAL A 62 4.02 -5.40 0.11
N VAL A 63 2.87 -5.11 -0.53
CA VAL A 63 2.77 -4.90 -1.97
C VAL A 63 2.35 -3.46 -2.26
N GLY A 64 3.18 -2.71 -2.99
CA GLY A 64 2.79 -1.42 -3.57
C GLY A 64 2.06 -1.63 -4.90
N MET A 65 0.87 -1.05 -5.05
CA MET A 65 0.04 -1.19 -6.25
C MET A 65 0.23 0.01 -7.19
N GLY A 66 0.45 -0.27 -8.48
CA GLY A 66 0.55 0.76 -9.52
C GLY A 66 1.97 1.26 -9.83
N GLY A 67 2.98 0.39 -9.74
CA GLY A 67 4.34 0.73 -10.18
C GLY A 67 5.12 1.57 -9.18
N PHE A 68 5.99 2.47 -9.64
CA PHE A 68 6.81 3.30 -8.74
C PHE A 68 5.97 4.36 -8.00
N GLY A 69 5.19 5.15 -8.74
CA GLY A 69 4.40 6.28 -8.21
C GLY A 69 2.89 6.12 -8.29
N GLY A 70 2.37 4.91 -8.57
CA GLY A 70 0.93 4.63 -8.67
C GLY A 70 0.32 4.75 -10.07
N GLY A 71 1.11 5.10 -11.10
CA GLY A 71 0.62 5.31 -12.47
C GLY A 71 0.59 4.06 -13.35
N ASP A 72 1.28 2.98 -12.98
CA ASP A 72 1.27 1.73 -13.75
C ASP A 72 0.00 0.91 -13.46
N PRO A 73 -0.34 -0.11 -14.26
CA PRO A 73 -1.47 -0.98 -13.97
C PRO A 73 -1.41 -1.56 -12.55
N ALA A 74 -2.47 -1.33 -11.78
CA ALA A 74 -2.70 -1.94 -10.48
C ALA A 74 -3.60 -3.19 -10.65
N PRO A 75 -3.67 -4.09 -9.64
CA PRO A 75 -4.63 -5.17 -9.64
C PRO A 75 -6.06 -4.69 -9.92
N SER A 76 -6.78 -5.38 -10.79
CA SER A 76 -8.19 -5.07 -11.06
C SER A 76 -9.08 -5.39 -9.85
N LEU A 77 -10.32 -4.91 -9.87
CA LEU A 77 -11.31 -5.26 -8.84
C LEU A 77 -11.53 -6.78 -8.77
N ASP A 78 -11.59 -7.46 -9.92
CA ASP A 78 -11.77 -8.92 -9.99
C ASP A 78 -10.57 -9.66 -9.39
N GLN A 79 -9.36 -9.14 -9.63
CA GLN A 79 -8.14 -9.70 -9.06
C GLN A 79 -8.09 -9.51 -7.54
N LEU A 80 -8.41 -8.32 -7.03
CA LEU A 80 -8.51 -8.06 -5.58
C LEU A 80 -9.59 -8.94 -4.94
N SER A 81 -10.75 -9.07 -5.59
CA SER A 81 -11.84 -9.93 -5.12
C SER A 81 -11.40 -11.39 -5.01
N THR A 82 -10.61 -11.86 -5.97
CA THR A 82 -10.02 -13.21 -5.94
C THR A 82 -9.07 -13.36 -4.77
N TRP A 83 -8.17 -12.41 -4.54
CA TRP A 83 -7.23 -12.47 -3.42
C TRP A 83 -7.93 -12.46 -2.05
N VAL A 84 -9.01 -11.69 -1.89
CA VAL A 84 -9.79 -11.68 -0.65
C VAL A 84 -10.49 -13.02 -0.44
N ARG A 85 -11.12 -13.57 -1.48
CA ARG A 85 -11.83 -14.86 -1.41
C ARG A 85 -10.89 -16.02 -1.10
N GLU A 86 -9.68 -16.00 -1.66
CA GLU A 86 -8.64 -17.00 -1.40
C GLU A 86 -7.89 -16.77 -0.07
N GLY A 87 -8.22 -15.69 0.66
CA GLY A 87 -7.53 -15.33 1.90
C GLY A 87 -6.08 -14.86 1.69
N LYS A 88 -5.67 -14.52 0.46
CA LYS A 88 -4.32 -14.03 0.13
C LYS A 88 -4.09 -12.59 0.56
N LEU A 89 -5.15 -11.79 0.68
CA LEU A 89 -5.10 -10.38 1.08
C LEU A 89 -6.28 -10.05 1.98
N ARG A 90 -6.04 -9.26 3.04
CA ARG A 90 -7.09 -8.80 3.95
C ARG A 90 -7.11 -7.28 4.16
N PHE A 91 -6.00 -6.60 3.92
CA PHE A 91 -5.87 -5.17 4.16
C PHE A 91 -5.28 -4.46 2.95
N VAL A 92 -5.93 -3.38 2.56
CA VAL A 92 -5.43 -2.38 1.60
C VAL A 92 -5.33 -1.06 2.35
N LEU A 93 -4.19 -0.40 2.26
CA LEU A 93 -3.96 0.93 2.81
C LEU A 93 -3.99 1.96 1.68
N GLU A 94 -4.94 2.88 1.77
CA GLU A 94 -5.04 4.03 0.88
C GLU A 94 -4.30 5.25 1.45
N GLY A 95 -3.79 6.14 0.60
CA GLY A 95 -3.26 7.44 1.02
C GLY A 95 -1.88 7.42 1.67
N ALA A 96 -1.20 6.27 1.74
CA ALA A 96 0.12 6.13 2.35
C ALA A 96 1.24 6.90 1.62
N GLY A 97 1.10 7.13 0.31
CA GLY A 97 2.05 7.91 -0.50
C GLY A 97 1.79 9.42 -0.51
N ARG A 98 0.66 9.87 0.04
CA ARG A 98 0.29 11.29 0.13
C ARG A 98 0.83 11.88 1.42
N GLY A 99 2.15 11.93 1.56
CA GLY A 99 2.78 12.69 2.65
C GLY A 99 2.27 14.14 2.60
N SER A 100 1.58 14.58 3.66
CA SER A 100 1.41 15.98 4.05
C SER A 100 1.40 17.00 2.90
N ARG A 101 0.37 17.00 2.07
CA ARG A 101 -0.02 18.20 1.32
C ARG A 101 -1.33 18.69 1.90
N GLY A 102 -1.22 19.53 2.92
CA GLY A 102 -2.28 20.48 3.19
C GLY A 102 -2.51 21.29 1.91
N GLY A 103 -3.77 21.34 1.46
CA GLY A 103 -4.21 22.29 0.45
C GLY A 103 -4.25 21.76 -0.99
N ILE A 104 -5.48 21.82 -1.52
CA ILE A 104 -5.86 22.02 -2.93
C ILE A 104 -5.95 20.76 -3.79
N GLY A 105 -7.21 20.40 -4.08
CA GLY A 105 -7.62 19.99 -5.43
C GLY A 105 -8.01 18.54 -5.58
N GLY A 106 -9.25 18.21 -5.20
CA GLY A 106 -9.93 17.07 -5.79
C GLY A 106 -10.06 17.27 -7.30
N ARG A 107 -9.49 16.33 -8.07
CA ARG A 107 -9.87 15.95 -9.43
C ARG A 107 -9.53 14.46 -9.48
N GLY A 108 -10.51 13.58 -9.32
CA GLY A 108 -11.48 13.34 -10.38
C GLY A 108 -10.90 12.22 -11.23
N THR A 109 -11.20 10.99 -10.81
CA THR A 109 -11.00 9.75 -11.55
C THR A 109 -11.67 9.85 -12.91
N GLU A 110 -10.92 9.76 -14.00
CA GLU A 110 -11.48 9.45 -15.33
C GLU A 110 -10.58 8.45 -16.04
N ALA A 111 -10.89 7.18 -15.83
CA ALA A 111 -10.59 6.13 -16.79
C ALA A 111 -11.76 6.08 -17.78
N ASN A 112 -11.56 6.42 -19.04
CA ASN A 112 -12.34 5.86 -20.14
C ASN A 112 -11.56 5.88 -21.45
N GLY A 113 -11.55 4.74 -22.12
CA GLY A 113 -10.89 4.54 -23.40
C GLY A 113 -11.71 5.05 -24.58
N SER A 114 -11.05 5.00 -25.73
CA SER A 114 -11.65 4.83 -27.06
C SER A 114 -12.54 5.96 -27.60
N VAL A 115 -11.93 6.89 -28.34
CA VAL A 115 -12.56 7.38 -29.58
C VAL A 115 -11.47 7.57 -30.64
N GLY A 116 -11.46 6.69 -31.64
CA GLY A 116 -10.69 6.89 -32.86
C GLY A 116 -11.20 8.11 -33.62
N SER A 117 -10.30 8.86 -34.25
CA SER A 117 -10.67 9.88 -35.22
C SER A 117 -9.56 10.03 -36.25
N ALA A 118 -9.89 9.63 -37.47
CA ALA A 118 -9.08 9.76 -38.67
C ALA A 118 -8.65 11.22 -38.91
N PRO A 119 -7.48 11.48 -39.52
CA PRO A 119 -7.12 12.83 -39.92
C PRO A 119 -7.98 13.28 -41.10
N ARG A 120 -8.90 14.21 -40.86
CA ARG A 120 -9.56 14.99 -41.91
C ARG A 120 -8.52 15.91 -42.56
N ARG A 121 -8.34 15.77 -43.87
CA ARG A 121 -7.76 16.82 -44.72
C ARG A 121 -8.65 18.05 -44.69
N GLN A 122 -8.04 19.24 -44.68
CA GLN A 122 -8.29 20.39 -45.57
C GLN A 122 -7.71 21.69 -44.96
N PRO A 123 -7.60 22.78 -45.74
CA PRO A 123 -7.64 22.91 -47.20
C PRO A 123 -6.26 23.15 -47.83
#